data_AF-T0Z966-F1
#
_entry.id   AF-T0Z966-F1
#
_cell.length_a   1.000
_cell.length_b   1.000
_cell.length_c   1.000
_cell.angle_alpha   90.00
_cell.angle_beta   90.00
_cell.angle_gamma   90.00
#
_symmetry.space_group_name_H-M   'P 1'
#
loop_
_entity.id
_entity.type
_entity.pdbx_description
1 polymer ?
#
loop_
_entity_poly.entity_id
_entity_poly.type
_entity_poly.pdbx_seq_one_letter_code
_entity_poly.pdbx_strand_id
1 'polypeptide(L)'
;MKVDGGSKPKKQSLRERLFGSRKDRRVSRSKTIVKIKTVGEIPPITETRKALGDGNTKLAVVNAFKYAKDDFMRFFGISTTKAETNRQFLIRCLGDLGIKVPEIGYIDNYAIMDSMNEFVLHDDQKAERLNALKKLTSFYLEYYERTKYGDDWSPDPETII
;
A
#
# COMPACT_ATOMS: atom_id res chain seq x y z
N MET A 1 -5.22 71.31 34.15
CA MET A 1 -4.34 72.02 33.21
C MET A 1 -4.07 71.14 32.00
N LYS A 2 -4.27 71.70 30.80
CA LYS A 2 -3.69 71.36 29.48
C LYS A 2 -4.10 70.07 28.75
N VAL A 3 -5.13 70.29 27.92
CA VAL A 3 -5.36 69.94 26.50
C VAL A 3 -4.23 69.37 25.63
N ASP A 4 -4.71 68.61 24.64
CA ASP A 4 -4.29 68.48 23.23
C ASP A 4 -3.25 67.45 22.82
N GLY A 5 -3.57 66.75 21.72
CA GLY A 5 -2.54 66.12 20.90
C GLY A 5 -2.93 64.99 19.95
N GLY A 6 -4.15 64.92 19.43
CA GLY A 6 -4.47 63.98 18.33
C GLY A 6 -3.58 64.23 17.10
N SER A 7 -2.75 63.24 16.74
CA SER A 7 -1.89 63.28 15.55
C SER A 7 -2.25 62.17 14.57
N LYS A 8 -2.69 62.57 13.37
CA LYS A 8 -3.10 61.73 12.23
C LYS A 8 -1.95 60.87 11.71
N PRO A 9 -2.22 59.70 11.07
CA PRO A 9 -1.16 58.86 10.51
C PRO A 9 -0.52 59.55 9.29
N LYS A 10 0.81 59.63 9.28
CA LYS A 10 1.62 60.10 8.15
C LYS A 10 1.43 59.15 6.97
N LYS A 11 1.02 59.68 5.81
CA LYS A 11 0.99 58.96 4.54
C LYS A 11 2.43 58.57 4.16
N GLN A 12 2.72 57.27 4.14
CA GLN A 12 3.98 56.74 3.60
C GLN A 12 4.14 57.18 2.13
N SER A 13 5.34 57.60 1.78
CA SER A 13 5.63 58.15 0.46
C SER A 13 5.61 57.04 -0.60
N LEU A 14 5.16 57.36 -1.81
CA LEU A 14 5.06 56.41 -2.93
C LEU A 14 6.41 55.76 -3.30
N ARG A 15 7.54 56.35 -2.91
CA ARG A 15 8.89 55.80 -3.12
C ARG A 15 9.20 54.60 -2.22
N GLU A 16 8.68 54.55 -0.99
CA GLU A 16 8.87 53.39 -0.10
C GLU A 16 8.07 52.16 -0.56
N ARG A 17 7.01 52.35 -1.36
CA ARG A 17 6.23 51.26 -1.96
C ARG A 17 6.90 50.64 -3.20
N LEU A 18 7.81 51.36 -3.86
CA LEU A 18 8.44 50.94 -5.12
C LEU A 18 9.82 50.29 -4.97
N PHE A 19 10.49 50.50 -3.83
CA PHE A 19 11.79 49.89 -3.52
C PHE A 19 11.71 48.94 -2.33
N GLY A 20 10.69 48.07 -2.35
CA GLY A 20 10.62 46.92 -1.46
C GLY A 20 11.93 46.14 -1.53
N SER A 21 12.61 46.08 -0.38
CA SER A 21 13.84 45.34 -0.13
C SER A 21 13.82 44.00 -0.88
N ARG A 22 14.68 43.87 -1.91
CA ARG A 22 14.98 42.58 -2.54
C ARG A 22 15.70 41.74 -1.49
N LYS A 23 14.93 41.11 -0.62
CA LYS A 23 15.38 40.06 0.27
C LYS A 23 15.81 38.92 -0.64
N ASP A 24 17.13 38.73 -0.76
CA ASP A 24 17.75 37.63 -1.49
C ASP A 24 16.97 36.35 -1.22
N ARG A 25 16.22 35.89 -2.24
CA ARG A 25 15.79 34.51 -2.31
C ARG A 25 17.07 33.70 -2.53
N ARG A 26 17.76 33.38 -1.44
CA ARG A 26 18.65 32.22 -1.40
C ARG A 26 17.78 31.06 -1.84
N VAL A 27 17.96 30.66 -3.10
CA VAL A 27 17.42 29.42 -3.64
C VAL A 27 17.94 28.34 -2.70
N SER A 28 17.08 27.89 -1.78
CA SER A 28 17.37 26.71 -0.99
C SER A 28 17.53 25.59 -2.01
N ARG A 29 18.77 25.20 -2.30
CA ARG A 29 19.05 23.97 -3.02
C ARG A 29 18.40 22.87 -2.21
N SER A 30 17.20 22.46 -2.62
CA SER A 30 16.56 21.27 -2.10
C SER A 30 17.52 20.14 -2.41
N LYS A 31 18.23 19.68 -1.38
CA LYS A 31 18.96 18.41 -1.45
C LYS A 31 17.88 17.36 -1.66
N THR A 32 17.71 16.93 -2.90
CA THR A 32 16.93 15.73 -3.19
C THR A 32 17.73 14.57 -2.61
N ILE A 33 17.38 14.15 -1.41
CA ILE A 33 17.94 12.95 -0.78
C ILE A 33 17.25 11.78 -1.49
N VAL A 34 17.87 11.27 -2.54
CA VAL A 34 17.47 10.00 -3.14
C VAL A 34 17.96 8.91 -2.20
N LYS A 35 17.09 8.45 -1.30
CA LYS A 35 17.37 7.30 -0.43
C LYS A 35 17.27 6.04 -1.31
N ILE A 36 18.41 5.61 -1.85
CA ILE A 36 18.51 4.32 -2.57
C ILE A 36 18.30 3.24 -1.52
N LYS A 37 17.10 2.64 -1.49
CA LYS A 37 16.86 1.41 -0.74
C LYS A 37 17.55 0.30 -1.51
N THR A 38 18.55 -0.32 -0.90
CA THR A 38 19.20 -1.50 -1.45
C THR A 38 18.15 -2.58 -1.68
N VAL A 39 18.35 -3.39 -2.73
CA VAL A 39 17.40 -4.37 -3.28
C VAL A 39 16.91 -5.43 -2.26
N GLY A 40 17.48 -5.47 -1.04
CA GLY A 40 17.05 -6.35 0.05
C GLY A 40 16.02 -5.79 1.04
N GLU A 41 15.66 -4.50 0.97
CA GLU A 41 14.69 -3.86 1.87
C GLU A 41 13.57 -3.16 1.10
N ILE A 42 12.70 -3.97 0.49
CA ILE A 42 11.38 -3.50 0.10
C ILE A 42 10.62 -3.21 1.41
N PRO A 43 10.15 -1.97 1.66
CA PRO A 43 9.51 -1.57 2.94
C PRO A 43 8.47 -2.57 3.50
N PRO A 44 7.60 -3.16 2.66
CA PRO A 44 6.76 -4.33 2.98
C PRO A 44 7.39 -5.43 3.85
N ILE A 45 8.61 -5.82 3.49
CA ILE A 45 9.31 -6.95 4.10
C ILE A 45 9.94 -6.52 5.43
N THR A 46 10.35 -5.25 5.56
CA THR A 46 11.00 -4.76 6.79
C THR A 46 10.07 -4.81 8.00
N GLU A 47 8.82 -4.37 7.86
CA GLU A 47 7.85 -4.41 8.96
C GLU A 47 7.39 -5.83 9.28
N THR A 48 7.26 -6.68 8.25
CA THR A 48 6.96 -8.10 8.41
C THR A 48 8.07 -8.81 9.18
N ARG A 49 9.34 -8.63 8.76
CA ARG A 49 10.53 -9.16 9.45
C ARG A 49 10.65 -8.65 10.87
N LYS A 50 10.35 -7.37 11.12
CA LYS A 50 10.34 -6.80 12.47
C LYS A 50 9.30 -7.49 13.35
N ALA A 51 8.07 -7.65 12.86
CA ALA A 51 7.03 -8.35 13.61
C ALA A 51 7.39 -9.81 13.91
N LEU A 52 8.08 -10.51 12.99
CA LEU A 52 8.62 -11.84 13.23
C LEU A 52 9.73 -11.84 14.29
N GLY A 53 10.67 -10.90 14.22
CA GLY A 53 11.72 -10.72 15.23
C GLY A 53 11.18 -10.41 16.62
N ASP A 54 10.03 -9.74 16.70
CA ASP A 54 9.31 -9.43 17.93
C ASP A 54 8.40 -10.60 18.41
N GLY A 55 8.43 -11.76 17.72
CA GLY A 55 7.61 -12.94 18.04
C GLY A 55 6.12 -12.82 17.71
N ASN A 56 5.71 -11.75 17.01
CA ASN A 56 4.32 -11.50 16.65
C ASN A 56 4.01 -11.99 15.23
N THR A 57 3.92 -13.30 15.07
CA THR A 57 3.62 -13.98 13.80
C THR A 57 2.28 -13.54 13.20
N LYS A 58 1.27 -13.30 14.05
CA LYS A 58 -0.04 -12.81 13.60
C LYS A 58 0.05 -11.46 12.91
N LEU A 59 0.74 -10.50 13.52
CA LEU A 59 0.96 -9.19 12.93
C LEU A 59 1.82 -9.28 11.66
N ALA A 60 2.83 -10.16 11.65
CA ALA A 60 3.68 -10.38 10.48
C ALA A 60 2.87 -10.83 9.27
N VAL A 61 2.02 -11.86 9.40
CA VAL A 61 1.17 -12.36 8.30
C VAL A 61 0.19 -11.29 7.80
N VAL A 62 -0.43 -10.55 8.72
CA VAL A 62 -1.37 -9.47 8.36
C VAL A 62 -0.67 -8.38 7.55
N ASN A 63 0.52 -7.97 8.00
CA ASN A 63 1.33 -6.96 7.32
C ASN A 63 1.84 -7.48 5.97
N ALA A 64 2.35 -8.71 5.91
CA ALA A 64 2.83 -9.34 4.69
C ALA A 64 1.76 -9.34 3.60
N PHE A 65 0.55 -9.82 3.93
CA PHE A 65 -0.56 -9.84 2.97
C PHE A 65 -0.95 -8.42 2.53
N LYS A 66 -1.10 -7.49 3.49
CA LYS A 66 -1.46 -6.10 3.19
C LYS A 66 -0.47 -5.50 2.19
N TYR A 67 0.81 -5.64 2.46
CA TYR A 67 1.83 -5.06 1.62
C TYR A 67 1.98 -5.75 0.27
N ALA A 68 1.87 -7.07 0.21
CA ALA A 68 1.85 -7.82 -1.05
C ALA A 68 0.65 -7.41 -1.92
N LYS A 69 -0.53 -7.21 -1.31
CA LYS A 69 -1.73 -6.72 -2.01
C LYS A 69 -1.52 -5.29 -2.54
N ASP A 70 -0.99 -4.38 -1.73
CA ASP A 70 -0.73 -3.00 -2.13
C ASP A 70 0.27 -2.94 -3.30
N ASP A 71 1.33 -3.77 -3.27
CA ASP A 71 2.30 -3.86 -4.36
C ASP A 71 1.70 -4.46 -5.64
N PHE A 72 0.91 -5.52 -5.51
CA PHE A 72 0.16 -6.10 -6.63
C PHE A 72 -0.76 -5.05 -7.28
N MET A 73 -1.53 -4.33 -6.49
CA MET A 73 -2.41 -3.26 -6.98
C MET A 73 -1.63 -2.15 -7.68
N ARG A 74 -0.52 -1.70 -7.09
CA ARG A 74 0.33 -0.66 -7.65
C ARG A 74 0.97 -1.08 -8.98
N PHE A 75 1.48 -2.31 -9.05
CA PHE A 75 2.17 -2.82 -10.23
C PHE A 75 1.22 -3.01 -11.41
N PHE A 76 0.03 -3.56 -11.17
CA PHE A 76 -0.95 -3.84 -12.23
C PHE A 76 -2.01 -2.73 -12.42
N GLY A 77 -1.89 -1.60 -11.70
CA GLY A 77 -2.82 -0.47 -11.83
C GLY A 77 -4.25 -0.78 -11.40
N ILE A 78 -4.44 -1.67 -10.42
CA ILE A 78 -5.75 -2.13 -9.96
C ILE A 78 -6.24 -1.25 -8.80
N SER A 79 -7.48 -0.80 -8.87
CA SER A 79 -8.16 -0.12 -7.76
C SER A 79 -9.01 -1.08 -6.94
N THR A 80 -9.18 -0.77 -5.66
CA THR A 80 -10.16 -1.42 -4.77
C THR A 80 -11.40 -0.54 -4.66
N THR A 81 -12.55 -1.16 -4.45
CA THR A 81 -13.75 -0.42 -4.04
C THR A 81 -13.81 -0.36 -2.51
N LYS A 82 -14.35 0.73 -1.94
CA LYS A 82 -14.32 0.96 -0.48
C LYS A 82 -14.99 -0.12 0.36
N ALA A 83 -15.93 -0.87 -0.21
CA ALA A 83 -16.68 -1.93 0.47
C ALA A 83 -16.16 -3.35 0.17
N GLU A 84 -15.08 -3.49 -0.62
CA GLU A 84 -14.59 -4.78 -1.08
C GLU A 84 -13.76 -5.49 0.00
N THR A 85 -14.18 -6.70 0.36
CA THR A 85 -13.38 -7.60 1.20
C THR A 85 -12.18 -8.15 0.43
N ASN A 86 -11.16 -8.65 1.15
CA ASN A 86 -9.99 -9.25 0.50
C ASN A 86 -10.35 -10.45 -0.38
N ARG A 87 -11.28 -11.31 0.07
CA ARG A 87 -11.76 -12.43 -0.75
C ARG A 87 -12.45 -11.94 -2.03
N GLN A 88 -13.35 -10.96 -1.93
CA GLN A 88 -14.03 -10.38 -3.10
C GLN A 88 -13.02 -9.74 -4.08
N PHE A 89 -12.01 -9.05 -3.56
CA PHE A 89 -10.93 -8.49 -4.37
C PHE A 89 -10.20 -9.56 -5.18
N LEU A 90 -9.83 -10.68 -4.54
CA LEU A 90 -9.12 -11.78 -5.20
C LEU A 90 -10.01 -12.46 -6.26
N ILE A 91 -11.27 -12.76 -5.91
CA ILE A 91 -12.23 -13.37 -6.84
C ILE A 91 -12.48 -12.46 -8.05
N ARG A 92 -12.64 -11.15 -7.84
CA ARG A 92 -12.77 -10.19 -8.95
C ARG A 92 -11.53 -10.19 -9.83
N CYS A 93 -10.34 -10.14 -9.23
CA CYS A 93 -9.09 -10.16 -9.98
C CYS A 93 -8.90 -11.46 -10.79
N LEU A 94 -9.37 -12.59 -10.27
CA LEU A 94 -9.43 -13.86 -10.99
C LEU A 94 -10.40 -13.77 -12.17
N GLY A 95 -11.59 -13.20 -11.94
CA GLY A 95 -12.58 -12.94 -12.99
C GLY A 95 -12.06 -12.04 -14.12
N ASP A 96 -11.31 -10.98 -13.79
CA ASP A 96 -10.68 -10.09 -14.78
C ASP A 96 -9.67 -10.82 -15.68
N LEU A 97 -9.10 -11.94 -15.20
CA LEU A 97 -8.19 -12.81 -15.96
C LEU A 97 -8.92 -13.95 -16.70
N GLY A 98 -10.25 -14.02 -16.59
CA GLY A 98 -11.07 -15.06 -17.22
C GLY A 98 -11.25 -16.32 -16.36
N ILE A 99 -10.78 -16.33 -15.12
CA ILE A 99 -10.98 -17.45 -14.19
C ILE A 99 -12.35 -17.29 -13.54
N LYS A 100 -13.22 -18.28 -13.78
CA LYS A 100 -14.54 -18.33 -13.16
C LYS A 100 -14.44 -19.09 -11.84
N VAL A 101 -14.56 -18.36 -10.74
CA VAL A 101 -14.70 -18.97 -9.41
C VAL A 101 -16.19 -19.26 -9.16
N PRO A 102 -16.58 -20.48 -8.77
CA PRO A 102 -17.96 -20.80 -8.45
C PRO A 102 -18.43 -20.03 -7.20
N GLU A 103 -19.74 -19.83 -7.03
CA GLU A 103 -20.28 -19.04 -5.90
C GLU A 103 -19.87 -19.60 -4.53
N ILE A 104 -19.70 -20.93 -4.42
CA ILE A 104 -19.21 -21.56 -3.19
C ILE A 104 -17.82 -21.04 -2.79
N GLY A 105 -17.01 -20.56 -3.74
CA GLY A 105 -15.71 -19.95 -3.49
C GLY A 105 -15.76 -18.64 -2.69
N TYR A 106 -16.93 -18.01 -2.53
CA TYR A 106 -17.07 -16.88 -1.60
C TYR A 106 -16.96 -17.31 -0.13
N ILE A 107 -17.04 -18.61 0.15
CA ILE A 107 -17.03 -19.19 1.50
C ILE A 107 -15.93 -20.25 1.62
N ASP A 108 -15.75 -21.07 0.58
CA ASP A 108 -14.83 -22.20 0.56
C ASP A 108 -13.49 -21.86 -0.13
N ASN A 109 -12.40 -22.16 0.57
CA ASN A 109 -11.04 -21.92 0.08
C ASN A 109 -10.65 -22.90 -1.02
N TYR A 110 -11.13 -24.15 -0.96
CA TYR A 110 -10.80 -25.18 -1.95
C TYR A 110 -11.33 -24.81 -3.33
N ALA A 111 -12.56 -24.31 -3.41
CA ALA A 111 -13.17 -23.87 -4.66
C ALA A 111 -12.40 -22.74 -5.36
N ILE A 112 -11.77 -21.82 -4.62
CA ILE A 112 -10.87 -20.81 -5.20
C ILE A 112 -9.59 -21.46 -5.72
N MET A 113 -8.97 -22.34 -4.94
CA MET A 113 -7.72 -23.02 -5.30
C MET A 113 -7.89 -23.89 -6.56
N ASP A 114 -8.96 -24.67 -6.63
CA ASP A 114 -9.26 -25.54 -7.77
C ASP A 114 -9.43 -24.71 -9.05
N SER A 115 -10.20 -23.62 -8.97
CA SER A 115 -10.40 -22.69 -10.09
C SER A 115 -9.08 -22.09 -10.60
N MET A 116 -8.11 -21.84 -9.72
CA MET A 116 -6.78 -21.35 -10.10
C MET A 116 -5.91 -22.43 -10.74
N ASN A 117 -5.99 -23.67 -10.24
CA ASN A 117 -5.13 -24.77 -10.68
C ASN A 117 -5.54 -25.33 -12.05
N GLU A 118 -6.84 -25.36 -12.34
CA GLU A 118 -7.36 -25.81 -13.64
C GLU A 118 -7.07 -24.83 -14.78
N PHE A 119 -6.81 -23.56 -14.44
CA PHE A 119 -6.62 -22.52 -15.44
C PHE A 119 -5.17 -22.35 -15.89
N VAL A 120 -4.97 -22.53 -17.20
CA VAL A 120 -3.71 -22.29 -17.91
C VAL A 120 -3.88 -21.10 -18.84
N LEU A 121 -3.04 -20.08 -18.63
CA LEU A 121 -2.98 -18.91 -19.51
C LEU A 121 -1.97 -19.17 -20.64
N HIS A 122 -2.39 -18.92 -21.88
CA HIS A 122 -1.53 -19.00 -23.07
C HIS A 122 -0.96 -17.64 -23.51
N ASP A 123 -1.25 -16.57 -22.76
CA ASP A 123 -0.80 -15.20 -23.04
C ASP A 123 0.28 -14.80 -22.02
N ASP A 124 1.52 -14.63 -22.52
CA ASP A 124 2.71 -14.34 -21.72
C ASP A 124 2.57 -13.06 -20.89
N GLN A 125 1.87 -12.03 -21.39
CA GLN A 125 1.70 -10.76 -20.66
C GLN A 125 0.72 -10.90 -19.50
N LYS A 126 -0.26 -11.80 -19.61
CA LYS A 126 -1.21 -12.10 -18.53
C LYS A 126 -0.69 -13.18 -17.59
N ALA A 127 0.27 -13.99 -18.02
CA ALA A 127 0.87 -15.04 -17.21
C ALA A 127 1.56 -14.48 -15.96
N GLU A 128 2.27 -13.35 -16.06
CA GLU A 128 2.89 -12.69 -14.90
C GLU A 128 1.84 -12.23 -13.88
N ARG A 129 0.78 -11.57 -14.35
CA ARG A 129 -0.34 -11.14 -13.49
C ARG A 129 -1.04 -12.31 -12.82
N LEU A 130 -1.26 -13.39 -13.57
CA LEU A 130 -1.85 -14.61 -13.04
C LEU A 130 -0.95 -15.23 -11.97
N ASN A 131 0.35 -15.38 -12.23
CA ASN A 131 1.27 -16.01 -11.28
C ASN A 131 1.39 -15.18 -9.99
N ALA A 132 1.45 -13.86 -10.10
CA ALA A 132 1.44 -12.97 -8.94
C ALA A 132 0.12 -13.10 -8.16
N LEU A 133 -1.02 -13.14 -8.85
CA LEU A 133 -2.33 -13.32 -8.22
C LEU A 133 -2.48 -14.70 -7.55
N LYS A 134 -1.98 -15.77 -8.18
CA LYS A 134 -1.96 -17.13 -7.60
C LYS A 134 -1.17 -17.15 -6.29
N LYS A 135 0.02 -16.54 -6.26
CA LYS A 135 0.83 -16.42 -5.04
C LYS A 135 0.12 -15.62 -3.96
N LEU A 136 -0.44 -14.46 -4.31
CA LEU A 136 -1.17 -13.61 -3.36
C LEU A 136 -2.42 -14.32 -2.80
N THR A 137 -3.15 -15.03 -3.64
CA THR A 137 -4.35 -15.78 -3.26
C THR A 137 -4.00 -16.98 -2.38
N SER A 138 -2.96 -17.74 -2.74
CA SER A 138 -2.49 -18.86 -1.92
C SER A 138 -2.06 -18.38 -0.54
N PHE A 139 -1.28 -17.29 -0.48
CA PHE A 139 -0.90 -16.69 0.81
C PHE A 139 -2.10 -16.25 1.63
N TYR A 140 -3.12 -15.67 0.98
CA TYR A 140 -4.36 -15.28 1.64
C TYR A 140 -5.09 -16.47 2.29
N LEU A 141 -5.30 -17.53 1.52
CA LEU A 141 -6.09 -18.69 1.93
C LEU A 141 -5.34 -19.57 2.96
N GLU A 142 -4.04 -19.75 2.77
CA GLU A 142 -3.21 -20.61 3.63
C GLU A 142 -2.80 -19.93 4.93
N TYR A 143 -2.46 -18.63 4.86
CA TYR A 143 -1.87 -17.92 6.01
C TYR A 143 -2.80 -16.86 6.58
N TYR A 144 -3.22 -15.90 5.75
CA TYR A 144 -3.91 -14.71 6.24
C TYR A 144 -5.25 -15.04 6.91
N GLU A 145 -6.10 -15.82 6.26
CA GLU A 145 -7.41 -16.15 6.81
C GLU A 145 -7.32 -16.97 8.08
N ARG A 146 -6.46 -18.01 8.08
CA ARG A 146 -6.27 -18.86 9.25
C ARG A 146 -5.73 -18.07 10.43
N THR A 147 -4.79 -17.15 10.19
CA THR A 147 -4.24 -16.27 11.23
C THR A 147 -5.26 -15.27 11.78
N LYS A 148 -6.10 -14.72 10.89
CA LYS A 148 -7.02 -13.64 11.24
C LYS A 148 -8.28 -14.15 11.93
N TYR A 149 -8.80 -15.29 11.46
CA TYR A 149 -10.09 -15.84 11.87
C TYR A 149 -9.99 -17.17 12.62
N GLY A 150 -8.84 -17.84 12.62
CA GLY A 150 -8.58 -19.02 13.45
C GLY A 150 -8.08 -18.63 14.82
N ASP A 151 -8.57 -19.31 15.86
CA ASP A 151 -8.31 -18.92 17.24
C ASP A 151 -6.89 -19.28 17.74
N ASP A 152 -6.17 -20.22 17.12
CA ASP A 152 -4.84 -20.68 17.60
C ASP A 152 -3.86 -21.05 16.47
N TRP A 153 -3.99 -20.47 15.28
CA TRP A 153 -3.11 -20.80 14.17
C TRP A 153 -1.88 -19.88 14.13
N SER A 154 -0.69 -20.47 14.27
CA SER A 154 0.59 -19.78 14.12
C SER A 154 1.42 -20.48 13.04
N PRO A 155 1.70 -19.80 11.90
CA PRO A 155 2.58 -20.35 10.88
C PRO A 155 4.04 -20.35 11.33
N ASP A 156 4.81 -21.27 10.77
CA ASP A 156 6.27 -21.25 10.88
C ASP A 156 6.83 -19.93 10.32
N PRO A 157 7.60 -19.15 11.09
CA PRO A 157 8.22 -17.91 10.63
C PRO A 157 8.97 -18.01 9.30
N GLU A 158 9.60 -19.15 9.00
CA GLU A 158 10.35 -19.35 7.75
C GLU A 158 9.45 -19.43 6.51
N THR A 159 8.17 -19.77 6.68
CA THR A 159 7.21 -19.91 5.58
C THR A 159 6.55 -18.58 5.17
N ILE A 160 6.76 -17.51 5.95
CA ILE A 160 6.09 -16.22 5.77
C ILE A 160 6.90 -15.26 4.88
N ILE A 161 8.22 -15.48 4.71
CA ILE A 161 9.17 -14.53 4.09
C ILE A 161 9.75 -15.05 2.78
#